data_AF-A0A220T0S6-F1
#
_entry.id   AF-A0A220T0S6-F1
#
_cell.length_a   1.000
_cell.length_b   1.000
_cell.length_c   1.000
_cell.angle_alpha   90.00
_cell.angle_beta   90.00
_cell.angle_gamma   90.00
#
_symmetry.space_group_name_H-M   'P 1'
#
loop_
_entity.id
_entity.type
_entity.pdbx_description
1 polymer ?
#
loop_
_entity_poly.entity_id
_entity_poly.type
_entity_poly.pdbx_seq_one_letter_code
_entity_poly.pdbx_strand_id
1 'polypeptide(L)' 'MAICNIITILIGRYAIQVRGLGPSVPISSLEGFGLPELLATTSLGHIIGAGVIIGLNSIGAIS' A
#
# COMPACT_ATOMS: atom_id res chain seq x y z
N MET A 1 -10.70 0.34 3.06
CA MET A 1 -9.35 -0.20 3.37
C MET A 1 -8.72 -0.93 2.19
N ALA A 2 -9.25 -2.07 1.71
CA ALA A 2 -8.61 -2.90 0.68
C ALA A 2 -8.31 -2.15 -0.65
N ILE A 3 -9.21 -1.31 -1.13
CA ILE A 3 -9.01 -0.49 -2.34
C ILE A 3 -7.84 0.50 -2.17
N CYS A 4 -7.77 1.21 -1.04
CA CYS A 4 -6.65 2.13 -0.74
C CYS A 4 -5.31 1.38 -0.65
N ASN A 5 -5.34 0.16 -0.13
CA ASN A 5 -4.16 -0.70 -0.06
C ASN A 5 -3.68 -1.13 -1.46
N ILE A 6 -4.59 -1.54 -2.36
CA ILE A 6 -4.26 -1.89 -3.75
C ILE A 6 -3.69 -0.68 -4.51
N ILE A 7 -4.30 0.50 -4.38
CA ILE A 7 -3.81 1.74 -5.00
C ILE A 7 -2.39 2.06 -4.49
N THR A 8 -2.16 1.89 -3.19
CA THR A 8 -0.86 2.19 -2.59
C THR A 8 0.22 1.18 -2.97
N ILE A 9 -0.12 -0.10 -3.11
CA ILE A 9 0.80 -1.11 -3.63
C ILE A 9 1.18 -0.78 -5.08
N LEU A 10 0.21 -0.34 -5.90
CA LEU A 10 0.46 0.11 -7.26
C LEU A 10 1.36 1.35 -7.30
N ILE A 11 1.11 2.33 -6.43
CA ILE A 11 1.95 3.54 -6.31
C ILE A 11 3.36 3.19 -5.84
N GLY A 12 3.51 2.29 -4.87
CA GLY A 12 4.81 1.84 -4.37
C GLY A 12 5.62 1.15 -5.47
N ARG A 13 4.94 0.42 -6.36
CA ARG A 13 5.57 -0.19 -7.53
C ARG A 13 6.14 0.81 -8.53
N TYR A 14 5.73 2.08 -8.52
CA TYR A 14 6.33 3.15 -9.33
C TYR A 14 7.22 4.09 -8.50
N ALA A 15 6.93 4.29 -7.21
CA ALA A 15 7.61 5.23 -6.33
C ALA A 15 8.87 4.66 -5.67
N ILE A 16 8.96 3.34 -5.48
CA ILE A 16 10.12 2.71 -4.85
C ILE A 16 11.26 2.64 -5.87
N GLN A 17 12.24 3.52 -5.67
CA GLN A 17 13.46 3.65 -6.47
C GLN A 17 14.55 2.65 -6.04
N VAL A 18 14.57 2.26 -4.76
CA VAL A 18 15.54 1.30 -4.21
C VAL A 18 14.80 0.01 -3.85
N ARG A 19 14.78 -0.94 -4.79
CA ARG A 19 14.07 -2.22 -4.65
C ARG A 19 15.02 -3.31 -4.16
N GLY A 20 14.52 -4.24 -3.36
CA GLY A 20 15.30 -5.40 -2.93
C GLY A 20 16.30 -5.17 -1.79
N LEU A 21 16.15 -4.10 -0.99
CA LEU A 21 16.88 -3.94 0.28
C LEU A 21 16.29 -4.85 1.36
N GLY A 22 16.37 -6.17 1.19
CA GLY A 22 15.85 -7.15 2.15
C GLY A 22 15.48 -8.48 1.51
N PRO A 23 15.12 -9.50 2.32
CA PRO A 23 14.79 -10.82 1.83
C PRO A 23 13.67 -10.75 0.79
N SER A 24 13.97 -11.28 -0.41
CA SER A 24 13.05 -11.36 -1.53
C SER A 24 11.91 -12.32 -1.19
N VAL A 25 10.68 -11.83 -1.10
CA VAL A 25 9.52 -12.70 -0.92
C VAL A 25 9.10 -13.22 -2.30
N PRO A 26 9.03 -14.55 -2.49
CA PRO A 26 8.57 -15.13 -3.75
C PRO A 26 7.05 -15.04 -3.81
N ILE A 27 6.52 -13.85 -4.07
CA ILE A 27 5.13 -13.66 -4.45
C ILE A 27 5.05 -13.74 -5.98
N SER A 28 4.34 -14.74 -6.48
CA SER A 28 4.26 -15.19 -7.88
C SER A 28 3.82 -14.15 -8.94
N SER A 29 3.62 -12.88 -8.57
CA SER A 29 3.16 -11.79 -9.44
C SER A 29 4.00 -10.50 -9.34
N LEU A 30 4.97 -10.43 -8.42
CA LEU A 30 5.77 -9.23 -8.15
C LEU A 30 7.25 -9.64 -8.03
N GLU A 31 7.86 -10.00 -9.16
CA GLU A 31 9.31 -10.20 -9.24
C GLU A 31 10.05 -8.96 -8.69
N GLY A 32 10.85 -9.16 -7.64
CA GLY A 32 11.69 -8.12 -7.05
C GLY A 32 11.05 -7.25 -5.97
N PHE A 33 9.83 -7.55 -5.51
CA PHE A 33 9.24 -6.84 -4.36
C PHE A 33 9.76 -7.47 -3.05
N GLY A 34 10.59 -6.74 -2.32
CA GLY A 34 11.08 -7.19 -1.01
C GLY A 34 9.98 -7.20 0.05
N LEU A 35 10.19 -7.99 1.11
CA LEU A 35 9.39 -7.95 2.33
C LEU A 35 9.19 -6.51 2.88
N PRO A 36 10.24 -5.66 2.94
CA PRO A 36 10.09 -4.28 3.41
C PRO A 36 9.26 -3.41 2.47
N GLU A 37 9.25 -3.68 1.16
CA GLU A 37 8.46 -2.92 0.18
C GLU A 37 6.97 -3.23 0.33
N LEU A 38 6.63 -4.51 0.54
CA LEU A 38 5.26 -4.93 0.83
C LEU A 38 4.76 -4.34 2.16
N LEU A 39 5.58 -4.40 3.21
CA LEU A 39 5.26 -3.82 4.51
C LEU A 39 5.10 -2.30 4.45
N ALA A 40 6.00 -1.60 3.75
CA ALA A 40 5.93 -0.15 3.60
C ALA A 40 4.67 0.27 2.84
N THR A 41 4.37 -0.38 1.71
CA THR A 41 3.20 -0.05 0.90
C THR A 41 1.88 -0.41 1.59
N THR A 42 1.81 -1.53 2.30
CA THR A 42 0.58 -1.89 3.04
C THR A 42 0.32 -0.97 4.23
N SER A 43 1.39 -0.51 4.92
CA SER A 43 1.31 0.44 6.02
C SER A 43 0.88 1.83 5.54
N LEU A 44 1.47 2.31 4.44
CA LEU A 44 1.06 3.56 3.80
C LEU A 44 -0.42 3.48 3.35
N GLY A 45 -0.83 2.34 2.79
CA GLY A 45 -2.22 2.10 2.39
C GLY A 45 -3.20 2.08 3.57
N HIS A 46 -2.75 1.72 4.77
CA HIS A 46 -3.54 1.84 6.00
C HIS A 46 -3.67 3.28 6.47
N ILE A 47 -2.61 4.08 6.42
CA ILE A 47 -2.65 5.51 6.80
C ILE A 47 -3.61 6.27 5.88
N ILE A 48 -3.47 6.09 4.56
CA ILE A 48 -4.37 6.70 3.58
C ILE A 48 -5.79 6.13 3.73
N GLY A 49 -5.92 4.82 3.94
CA GLY A 49 -7.21 4.17 4.15
C GLY A 49 -7.97 4.72 5.36
N ALA A 50 -7.29 4.93 6.50
CA ALA A 50 -7.88 5.52 7.69
C ALA A 50 -8.30 6.98 7.44
N GLY A 51 -7.43 7.78 6.79
CA GLY A 51 -7.75 9.17 6.42
C GLY A 51 -8.95 9.27 5.48
N VAL A 52 -9.05 8.39 4.48
CA VAL A 52 -10.20 8.32 3.55
C VAL A 52 -11.47 7.93 4.29
N ILE A 53 -11.42 6.94 5.20
CA ILE A 53 -12.60 6.54 5.97
C ILE A 53 -13.07 7.69 6.86
N ILE A 54 -12.16 8.33 7.58
CA ILE A 54 -12.50 9.46 8.47
C ILE A 54 -13.05 10.64 7.65
N GLY A 55 -12.40 10.99 6.54
CA GLY A 55 -12.84 12.09 5.68
C GLY A 55 -14.18 11.83 5.00
N LEU A 56 -14.40 10.61 4.50
CA LEU A 56 -15.65 10.24 3.82
C LEU A 56 -16.81 10.09 4.81
N ASN A 57 -16.54 9.67 6.04
CA ASN A 57 -17.49 9.67 7.15
C ASN A 57 -17.85 11.10 7.57
N SER A 58 -16.87 12.02 7.63
CA SER A 58 -17.10 13.44 7.92
C SER A 58 -17.95 14.15 6.86
N ILE A 59 -17.96 13.66 5.62
CA ILE A 59 -18.77 14.17 4.51
C ILE A 59 -20.16 13.49 4.44
N GLY A 60 -20.40 12.47 5.27
CA GLY A 60 -21.67 11.74 5.31
C GLY A 60 -21.89 10.80 4.11
N ALA A 61 -20.86 10.57 3.29
CA ALA A 61 -20.93 9.69 2.12
C ALA A 61 -20.78 8.20 2.47
N ILE A 62 -20.29 7.89 3.67
CA ILE A 62 -20.34 6.56 4.29
C ILE A 62 -20.86 6.71 5.72
N SER A 63 -21.93 5.98 6.05
CA SER A 63 -22.47 5.90 7.41
C SER A 63 -21.74 4.87 8.25
#